data_AF-A0A0F9PME1-F1
#
_entry.id   AF-A0A0F9PME1-F1
#
_cell.length_a   1.000
_cell.length_b   1.000
_cell.length_c   1.000
_cell.angle_alpha   90.00
_cell.angle_beta   90.00
_cell.angle_gamma   90.00
#
_symmetry.space_group_name_H-M   'P 1'
#
loop_
_entity.id
_entity.type
_entity.pdbx_description
1 polymer ?
#
loop_
_entity_poly.entity_id
_entity_poly.type
_entity_poly.pdbx_seq_one_letter_code
_entity_poly.pdbx_strand_id
1 'polypeptide(L)'
;MAIRAYGKSVVAYTAWQASTAYLVGDFRVPTVDNGMCYECSQAGNSGLAEPTWPNVSGLTVQDGSVVWTCREKEGAPNPLSVILELRDTGGYSLKDIWVTSTAPGDFIVYGSYNGVNWRQIDELTVPQNPNKPDRHKGLQNAYPFIKVSTDLVAVNEIEIVASQV
;
A
#
# COMPACT_ATOMS: atom_id res chain seq x y z
N MET A 1 -11.93 20.65 -16.41
CA MET A 1 -12.20 19.84 -15.20
C MET A 1 -11.15 18.75 -15.14
N ALA A 2 -10.49 18.53 -14.00
CA ALA A 2 -9.47 17.47 -13.90
C ALA A 2 -10.13 16.16 -13.46
N ILE A 3 -9.63 15.03 -13.97
CA ILE A 3 -10.06 13.68 -13.58
C ILE A 3 -8.91 13.04 -12.81
N ARG A 4 -9.21 12.33 -11.72
CA ARG A 4 -8.22 11.74 -10.84
C ARG A 4 -8.51 10.28 -10.54
N ALA A 5 -7.45 9.50 -10.39
CA ALA A 5 -7.46 8.15 -9.85
C ALA A 5 -6.43 8.06 -8.72
N TYR A 6 -6.80 7.41 -7.63
CA TYR A 6 -5.97 7.28 -6.44
C TYR A 6 -6.00 5.85 -5.90
N GLY A 7 -4.88 5.39 -5.37
CA GLY A 7 -4.80 4.12 -4.64
C GLY A 7 -3.64 4.11 -3.65
N LYS A 8 -3.79 3.30 -2.60
CA LYS A 8 -2.80 3.08 -1.55
C LYS A 8 -2.66 1.59 -1.25
N SER A 9 -1.45 1.06 -1.27
CA SER A 9 -1.14 -0.24 -0.66
C SER A 9 -0.88 -0.06 0.81
N VAL A 10 -1.11 -1.09 1.60
CA VAL A 10 -1.20 -0.93 3.05
C VAL A 10 -0.13 -1.80 3.76
N VAL A 11 -0.22 -2.35 4.98
CA VAL A 11 0.84 -3.12 5.71
C VAL A 11 0.52 -4.61 5.99
N ALA A 12 1.49 -5.53 5.85
CA ALA A 12 1.24 -7.00 5.80
C ALA A 12 1.49 -7.53 7.17
N TYR A 13 0.41 -7.90 7.83
CA TYR A 13 0.51 -8.53 9.12
C TYR A 13 0.66 -10.03 8.94
N THR A 14 1.73 -10.58 9.51
CA THR A 14 1.90 -12.02 9.63
C THR A 14 1.01 -12.55 10.76
N ALA A 15 0.53 -13.77 10.60
CA ALA A 15 -0.28 -14.42 11.64
C ALA A 15 0.56 -14.66 12.90
N TRP A 16 -0.09 -14.58 14.06
CA TRP A 16 0.48 -15.00 15.33
C TRP A 16 0.97 -16.45 15.28
N GLN A 17 2.05 -16.74 16.00
CA GLN A 17 2.66 -18.06 16.17
C GLN A 17 2.90 -18.35 17.66
N ALA A 18 2.69 -19.60 18.07
CA ALA A 18 2.87 -20.06 19.44
C ALA A 18 4.35 -20.14 19.84
N SER A 19 4.64 -20.00 21.14
CA SER A 19 6.00 -20.10 21.70
C SER A 19 7.07 -19.29 20.98
N THR A 20 6.68 -18.16 20.39
CA THR A 20 7.52 -17.33 19.53
C THR A 20 7.92 -16.06 20.27
N ALA A 21 9.19 -15.67 20.15
CA ALA A 21 9.67 -14.42 20.72
C ALA A 21 9.21 -13.24 19.85
N TYR A 22 8.61 -12.24 20.48
CA TYR A 22 8.20 -10.99 19.84
C TYR A 22 8.86 -9.80 20.53
N LEU A 23 9.18 -8.79 19.75
CA LEU A 23 9.78 -7.54 20.19
C LEU A 23 8.73 -6.42 20.21
N VAL A 24 8.97 -5.39 21.03
CA VAL A 24 8.08 -4.22 21.05
C VAL A 24 8.02 -3.59 19.66
N GLY A 25 6.81 -3.29 19.19
CA GLY A 25 6.55 -2.76 17.85
C GLY A 25 6.29 -3.82 16.77
N ASP A 26 6.43 -5.12 17.07
CA ASP A 26 5.97 -6.17 16.17
C ASP A 26 4.45 -6.13 16.03
N PHE A 27 3.94 -6.25 14.80
CA PHE A 27 2.50 -6.39 14.55
C PHE A 27 2.14 -7.80 14.07
N ARG A 28 1.09 -8.38 14.65
CA ARG A 28 0.54 -9.67 14.22
C ARG A 28 -0.97 -9.59 14.02
N VAL A 29 -1.50 -10.48 13.20
CA VAL A 29 -2.94 -10.74 13.10
C VAL A 29 -3.29 -12.08 13.74
N PRO A 30 -4.54 -12.28 14.15
CA PRO A 30 -4.97 -13.58 14.63
C PRO A 30 -4.86 -14.66 13.55
N THR A 31 -4.78 -15.93 13.94
CA THR A 31 -4.80 -17.05 12.99
C THR A 31 -6.11 -17.12 12.21
N VAL A 32 -7.22 -16.68 12.82
CA VAL A 32 -8.51 -16.44 12.15
C VAL A 32 -8.75 -14.93 12.12
N ASP A 33 -8.61 -14.33 10.93
CA ASP A 33 -8.68 -12.88 10.77
C ASP A 33 -9.99 -12.29 11.34
N ASN A 34 -9.85 -11.31 12.22
CA ASN A 34 -10.96 -10.60 12.84
C ASN A 34 -11.04 -9.13 12.39
N GLY A 35 -10.23 -8.74 11.40
CA GLY A 35 -10.18 -7.38 10.85
C GLY A 35 -9.34 -6.39 11.67
N MET A 36 -8.64 -6.84 12.72
CA MET A 36 -7.77 -6.01 13.56
C MET A 36 -6.33 -6.54 13.52
N CYS A 37 -5.36 -5.71 13.91
CA CYS A 37 -3.98 -6.13 14.13
C CYS A 37 -3.56 -5.86 15.59
N TYR A 38 -2.46 -6.48 16.00
CA TYR A 38 -2.01 -6.50 17.39
C TYR A 38 -0.54 -6.12 17.45
N GLU A 39 -0.28 -4.96 18.05
CA GLU A 39 1.07 -4.44 18.28
C GLU A 39 1.61 -4.99 19.60
N CYS A 40 2.82 -5.55 19.59
CA CYS A 40 3.52 -5.96 20.79
C CYS A 40 3.93 -4.71 21.59
N SER A 41 3.28 -4.48 22.73
CA SER A 41 3.60 -3.38 23.65
C SER A 41 4.55 -3.81 24.78
N GLN A 42 4.69 -5.11 25.02
CA GLN A 42 5.71 -5.68 25.89
C GLN A 42 6.34 -6.91 25.24
N ALA A 43 7.65 -6.88 25.02
CA ALA A 43 8.40 -8.00 24.45
C ALA A 43 8.39 -9.23 25.37
N GLY A 44 8.45 -10.41 24.75
CA GLY A 44 8.41 -11.69 25.46
C GLY A 44 8.21 -12.86 24.50
N ASN A 45 7.79 -14.00 25.06
CA ASN A 45 7.39 -15.17 24.31
C ASN A 45 5.87 -15.34 24.37
N SER A 46 5.24 -15.55 23.23
CA SER A 46 3.83 -15.89 23.16
C SER A 46 3.53 -17.21 23.87
N GLY A 47 2.28 -17.39 24.25
CA GLY A 47 1.78 -18.61 24.86
C GLY A 47 1.80 -19.81 23.92
N LEU A 48 1.42 -20.96 24.47
CA LEU A 48 1.25 -22.20 23.71
C LEU A 48 -0.03 -22.17 22.84
N ALA A 49 -0.99 -21.34 23.20
CA ALA A 49 -2.26 -21.16 22.52
C ALA A 49 -2.53 -19.67 22.33
N GLU A 50 -3.24 -19.35 21.25
CA GLU A 50 -3.58 -17.98 20.89
C GLU A 50 -4.53 -17.37 21.93
N PRO A 51 -4.32 -16.10 22.34
CA PRO A 51 -5.19 -15.43 23.29
C PRO A 51 -6.58 -15.13 22.68
N THR A 52 -7.56 -14.84 23.53
CA THR A 52 -8.82 -14.24 23.05
C THR A 52 -8.57 -12.79 22.68
N TRP A 53 -8.54 -12.51 21.39
CA TRP A 53 -8.20 -11.21 20.87
C TRP A 53 -9.29 -10.15 21.09
N PRO A 54 -8.99 -9.01 21.71
CA PRO A 54 -9.92 -7.90 21.79
C PRO A 54 -10.13 -7.26 20.41
N ASN A 55 -11.36 -6.88 20.07
CA ASN A 55 -11.71 -6.28 18.79
C ASN A 55 -11.96 -4.76 18.85
N VAL A 56 -11.62 -4.14 19.98
CA VAL A 56 -11.70 -2.68 20.16
C VAL A 56 -10.29 -2.12 20.22
N SER A 57 -9.99 -1.17 19.33
CA SER A 57 -8.71 -0.49 19.26
C SER A 57 -8.33 0.11 20.63
N GLY A 58 -7.06 -0.06 21.01
CA GLY A 58 -6.50 0.42 22.28
C GLY A 58 -6.59 -0.57 23.46
N LEU A 59 -7.39 -1.63 23.37
CA LEU A 59 -7.42 -2.67 24.40
C LEU A 59 -6.18 -3.55 24.36
N THR A 60 -5.77 -4.08 25.52
CA THR A 60 -4.60 -4.95 25.65
C THR A 60 -4.97 -6.38 26.02
N VAL A 61 -4.15 -7.35 25.58
CA VAL A 61 -4.27 -8.75 25.98
C VAL A 61 -2.89 -9.33 26.31
N GLN A 62 -2.80 -10.10 27.40
CA GLN A 62 -1.60 -10.83 27.77
C GLN A 62 -1.58 -12.19 27.07
N ASP A 63 -0.41 -12.54 26.52
CA ASP A 63 -0.16 -13.78 25.78
C ASP A 63 1.21 -14.33 26.17
N GLY A 64 1.23 -15.29 27.10
CA GLY A 64 2.47 -15.74 27.73
C GLY A 64 3.14 -14.60 28.51
N SER A 65 4.36 -14.22 28.10
CA SER A 65 5.08 -13.04 28.62
C SER A 65 5.00 -11.81 27.72
N VAL A 66 4.30 -11.90 26.58
CA VAL A 66 4.02 -10.77 25.68
C VAL A 66 2.74 -10.05 26.10
N VAL A 67 2.71 -8.73 25.91
CA VAL A 67 1.47 -7.95 25.95
C VAL A 67 1.22 -7.37 24.57
N TRP A 68 0.03 -7.58 24.06
CA TRP A 68 -0.44 -7.07 22.77
C TRP A 68 -1.43 -5.93 22.97
N THR A 69 -1.35 -4.90 22.15
CA THR A 69 -2.32 -3.80 22.05
C THR A 69 -3.06 -3.90 20.73
N CYS A 70 -4.40 -3.92 20.78
CA CYS A 70 -5.26 -3.94 19.61
C CYS A 70 -5.15 -2.63 18.84
N ARG A 71 -5.00 -2.74 17.52
CA ARG A 71 -4.88 -1.62 16.58
C ARG A 71 -5.82 -1.88 15.41
N GLU A 72 -6.28 -0.80 14.80
CA GLU A 72 -6.98 -0.92 13.52
C GLU A 72 -6.02 -1.51 12.49
N LYS A 73 -6.48 -2.56 11.80
CA LYS A 73 -5.73 -3.17 10.72
C LYS A 73 -5.72 -2.18 9.57
N GLU A 74 -4.58 -1.58 9.30
CA GLU A 74 -4.36 -1.02 7.97
C GLU A 74 -4.45 -2.22 6.96
N GLY A 75 -4.93 -2.08 5.71
CA GLY A 75 -4.89 -3.20 4.72
C GLY A 75 -3.48 -3.84 4.55
N ALA A 76 -3.22 -4.76 3.62
CA ALA A 76 -1.86 -5.29 3.36
C ALA A 76 -1.03 -4.50 2.30
N PRO A 77 0.34 -4.52 2.32
CA PRO A 77 1.28 -3.93 1.37
C PRO A 77 1.28 -4.88 0.21
N ASN A 78 0.31 -4.71 -0.65
CA ASN A 78 0.24 -5.51 -1.84
C ASN A 78 0.86 -4.70 -2.98
N PRO A 79 1.32 -5.39 -4.03
CA PRO A 79 1.43 -4.78 -5.33
C PRO A 79 0.22 -3.88 -5.60
N LEU A 80 0.49 -2.65 -6.01
CA LEU A 80 -0.53 -1.65 -6.22
C LEU A 80 -0.60 -1.32 -7.70
N SER A 81 -1.80 -1.38 -8.27
CA SER A 81 -2.11 -0.91 -9.62
C SER A 81 -3.25 0.11 -9.54
N VAL A 82 -3.01 1.32 -10.02
CA VAL A 82 -4.04 2.36 -10.16
C VAL A 82 -4.24 2.65 -11.63
N ILE A 83 -5.51 2.62 -12.08
CA ILE A 83 -5.89 2.86 -13.48
C ILE A 83 -6.74 4.13 -13.56
N LEU A 84 -6.39 4.98 -14.51
CA LEU A 84 -7.20 6.12 -14.95
C LEU A 84 -7.74 5.85 -16.36
N GLU A 85 -9.07 5.93 -16.52
CA GLU A 85 -9.77 5.81 -17.80
C GLU A 85 -10.28 7.17 -18.27
N LEU A 86 -10.08 7.45 -19.57
CA LEU A 86 -10.35 8.74 -20.19
C LEU A 86 -11.17 8.63 -21.49
N ARG A 87 -11.66 7.46 -21.90
CA ARG A 87 -12.28 7.26 -23.24
C ARG A 87 -13.40 8.24 -23.58
N ASP A 88 -14.23 8.58 -22.60
CA ASP A 88 -15.41 9.43 -22.83
C ASP A 88 -15.17 10.90 -22.47
N THR A 89 -13.92 11.27 -22.25
CA THR A 89 -13.58 12.54 -21.60
C THR A 89 -13.01 13.56 -22.59
N GLY A 90 -12.60 13.14 -23.80
CA GLY A 90 -12.32 14.07 -24.90
C GLY A 90 -10.88 14.59 -24.96
N GLY A 91 -9.91 13.68 -25.09
CA GLY A 91 -8.56 14.04 -25.57
C GLY A 91 -7.57 14.58 -24.53
N TYR A 92 -7.78 14.29 -23.24
CA TYR A 92 -6.83 14.61 -22.16
C TYR A 92 -5.44 14.01 -22.44
N SER A 93 -4.51 14.85 -22.90
CA SER A 93 -3.15 14.43 -23.23
C SER A 93 -2.16 14.67 -22.10
N LEU A 94 -2.43 15.63 -21.21
CA LEU A 94 -1.62 15.86 -20.02
C LEU A 94 -2.05 14.96 -18.87
N LYS A 95 -1.07 14.29 -18.27
CA LYS A 95 -1.24 13.50 -17.04
C LYS A 95 -0.13 13.86 -16.06
N ASP A 96 -0.48 14.21 -14.85
CA ASP A 96 0.44 14.31 -13.73
C ASP A 96 0.33 13.04 -12.89
N ILE A 97 1.48 12.43 -12.63
CA ILE A 97 1.61 11.23 -11.81
C ILE A 97 2.40 11.60 -10.57
N TRP A 98 1.84 11.28 -9.41
CA TRP A 98 2.51 11.35 -8.13
C TRP A 98 2.55 9.97 -7.49
N VAL A 99 3.71 9.59 -6.95
CA VAL A 99 3.92 8.32 -6.25
C VAL A 99 4.77 8.52 -5.00
N THR A 100 4.55 7.69 -3.98
CA THR A 100 5.40 7.59 -2.79
C THR A 100 5.51 6.14 -2.34
N SER A 101 6.59 5.80 -1.65
CA SER A 101 6.78 4.48 -1.04
C SER A 101 7.62 4.54 0.22
N THR A 102 7.30 3.67 1.17
CA THR A 102 8.14 3.43 2.36
C THR A 102 9.39 2.58 2.08
N ALA A 103 9.49 1.97 0.90
CA ALA A 103 10.66 1.18 0.48
C ALA A 103 11.18 1.67 -0.88
N PRO A 104 12.50 1.64 -1.12
CA PRO A 104 13.04 1.95 -2.44
C PRO A 104 12.57 0.96 -3.51
N GLY A 105 12.20 1.46 -4.68
CA GLY A 105 11.87 0.63 -5.84
C GLY A 105 11.15 1.40 -6.94
N ASP A 106 10.65 0.65 -7.92
CA ASP A 106 10.13 1.20 -9.16
C ASP A 106 8.60 1.14 -9.26
N PHE A 107 8.05 2.17 -9.89
CA PHE A 107 6.65 2.27 -10.31
C PHE A 107 6.62 2.34 -11.83
N ILE A 108 6.02 1.35 -12.47
CA ILE A 108 5.96 1.24 -13.92
C ILE A 108 4.70 1.92 -14.43
N VAL A 109 4.85 2.82 -15.41
CA VAL A 109 3.73 3.51 -16.06
C VAL A 109 3.42 2.81 -17.37
N TYR A 110 2.16 2.44 -17.52
CA TYR A 110 1.62 1.81 -18.72
C TYR A 110 0.60 2.69 -19.41
N GLY A 111 0.68 2.75 -20.74
CA GLY A 111 -0.35 3.29 -21.60
C GLY A 111 -1.13 2.17 -22.28
N SER A 112 -2.45 2.35 -22.44
CA SER A 112 -3.27 1.46 -23.27
C SER A 112 -4.32 2.25 -24.05
N TYR A 113 -4.64 1.75 -25.25
CA TYR A 113 -5.76 2.23 -26.04
C TYR A 113 -7.09 1.57 -25.62
N ASN A 114 -7.04 0.29 -25.29
CA ASN A 114 -8.22 -0.54 -25.06
C ASN A 114 -8.35 -1.05 -23.61
N GLY A 115 -7.47 -0.64 -22.69
CA GLY A 115 -7.50 -1.07 -21.28
C GLY A 115 -7.12 -2.54 -21.06
N VAL A 116 -6.74 -3.25 -22.12
CA VAL A 116 -6.41 -4.69 -22.09
C VAL A 116 -4.96 -4.91 -22.51
N ASN A 117 -4.54 -4.28 -23.61
CA ASN A 117 -3.17 -4.36 -24.11
C ASN A 117 -2.37 -3.18 -23.57
N TRP A 118 -1.44 -3.47 -22.67
CA TRP A 118 -0.65 -2.45 -21.98
C TRP A 118 0.76 -2.39 -22.54
N ARG A 119 1.28 -1.17 -22.71
CA ARG A 119 2.68 -0.91 -23.07
C ARG A 119 3.31 -0.10 -21.96
N GLN A 120 4.47 -0.51 -21.48
CA GLN A 120 5.29 0.35 -20.62
C GLN A 120 5.70 1.57 -21.43
N ILE A 121 5.42 2.75 -20.89
CA ILE A 121 5.73 4.03 -21.53
C ILE A 121 6.72 4.85 -20.70
N ASP A 122 6.84 4.52 -19.41
CA ASP A 122 7.72 5.23 -18.49
C ASP A 122 7.94 4.43 -17.20
N GLU A 123 8.89 4.91 -16.38
CA GLU A 123 9.27 4.31 -15.11
C GLU A 123 9.62 5.39 -14.07
N LEU A 124 9.09 5.22 -12.86
CA LEU A 124 9.29 6.08 -11.71
C LEU A 124 9.95 5.30 -10.55
N THR A 125 11.27 5.34 -10.47
CA THR A 125 12.05 4.95 -9.28
C THR A 125 11.84 5.92 -8.12
N VAL A 126 11.57 5.38 -6.93
CA VAL A 126 11.42 6.06 -5.64
C VAL A 126 12.42 5.45 -4.63
N PRO A 127 13.10 6.24 -3.79
CA PRO A 127 13.16 7.69 -3.82
C PRO A 127 14.04 8.19 -4.98
N GLN A 128 13.71 9.34 -5.58
CA GLN A 128 14.57 9.98 -6.60
C GLN A 128 15.86 10.57 -5.97
N ASN A 129 15.75 10.99 -4.72
CA ASN A 129 16.81 11.53 -3.89
C ASN A 129 16.59 10.99 -2.48
N PRO A 130 17.61 10.56 -1.73
CA PRO A 130 17.46 10.08 -0.35
C PRO A 130 16.60 10.96 0.58
N ASN A 131 16.50 12.27 0.31
CA ASN A 131 15.70 13.22 1.08
C ASN A 131 14.25 13.44 0.57
N LYS A 132 13.84 12.77 -0.51
CA LYS A 132 12.49 12.87 -1.08
C LYS A 132 11.90 11.47 -1.29
N PRO A 133 11.00 11.03 -0.39
CA PRO A 133 10.35 9.72 -0.49
C PRO A 133 9.26 9.68 -1.56
N ASP A 134 8.97 10.79 -2.21
CA ASP A 134 7.96 10.93 -3.26
C ASP A 134 8.58 11.28 -4.62
N ARG A 135 7.83 11.02 -5.68
CA ARG A 135 8.19 11.40 -7.06
C ARG A 135 6.97 11.92 -7.81
N HIS A 136 7.19 12.99 -8.55
CA HIS A 136 6.19 13.63 -9.40
C HIS A 136 6.68 13.67 -10.85
N LYS A 137 5.81 13.37 -11.81
CA LYS A 137 6.11 13.49 -13.24
C LYS A 137 4.89 13.85 -14.07
N GLY A 138 5.02 14.90 -14.87
CA GLY A 138 4.09 15.23 -15.93
C GLY A 138 4.38 14.42 -17.19
N LEU A 139 3.33 13.97 -17.87
CA LEU A 139 3.36 13.20 -19.11
C LEU A 139 2.41 13.80 -20.12
N GLN A 140 2.89 13.99 -21.35
CA GLN A 140 2.04 14.34 -22.48
C GLN A 140 1.92 13.14 -23.42
N ASN A 141 0.77 12.46 -23.42
CA ASN A 141 0.53 11.33 -24.32
C ASN A 141 -0.98 11.14 -24.63
N ALA A 142 -1.29 10.49 -25.74
CA ALA A 142 -2.67 10.32 -26.21
C ALA A 142 -3.38 9.05 -25.70
N TYR A 143 -2.76 8.24 -24.82
CA TYR A 143 -3.39 7.01 -24.36
C TYR A 143 -4.62 7.31 -23.49
N PRO A 144 -5.80 6.74 -23.81
CA PRO A 144 -7.01 6.92 -23.01
C PRO A 144 -7.02 6.10 -21.71
N PHE A 145 -6.08 5.16 -21.53
CA PHE A 145 -5.87 4.47 -20.26
C PHE A 145 -4.44 4.69 -19.82
N ILE A 146 -4.29 5.10 -18.57
CA ILE A 146 -3.01 5.13 -17.88
C ILE A 146 -3.13 4.21 -16.68
N LYS A 147 -2.14 3.32 -16.51
CA LYS A 147 -1.99 2.51 -15.32
C LYS A 147 -0.62 2.75 -14.73
N VAL A 148 -0.54 2.99 -13.44
CA VAL A 148 0.73 2.96 -12.71
C VAL A 148 0.69 1.75 -11.80
N SER A 149 1.73 0.91 -11.87
CA SER A 149 1.82 -0.32 -11.09
C SER A 149 3.16 -0.45 -10.40
N THR A 150 3.16 -1.06 -9.23
CA THR A 150 4.37 -1.53 -8.56
C THR A 150 4.13 -2.89 -7.93
N ASP A 151 5.14 -3.76 -7.95
CA ASP A 151 5.13 -5.05 -7.25
C ASP A 151 5.72 -4.95 -5.83
N LEU A 152 6.09 -3.73 -5.41
CA LEU A 152 6.66 -3.49 -4.09
C LEU A 152 5.66 -3.81 -3.00
N VAL A 153 6.07 -4.73 -2.12
CA VAL A 153 5.40 -5.02 -0.84
C VAL A 153 5.83 -3.94 0.16
N ALA A 154 5.28 -2.74 -0.02
CA ALA A 154 5.50 -1.57 0.84
C ALA A 154 4.20 -0.77 0.98
N VAL A 155 4.20 0.25 1.85
CA VAL A 155 3.13 1.25 1.86
C VAL A 155 3.42 2.21 0.71
N ASN A 156 2.67 2.06 -0.37
CA ASN A 156 2.78 2.82 -1.60
C ASN A 156 1.53 3.66 -1.77
N GLU A 157 1.66 4.87 -2.29
CA GLU A 157 0.52 5.65 -2.76
C GLU A 157 0.75 6.07 -4.20
N ILE A 158 -0.31 6.07 -4.99
CA ILE A 158 -0.30 6.47 -6.40
C ILE A 158 -1.48 7.40 -6.62
N GLU A 159 -1.21 8.59 -7.16
CA GLU A 159 -2.20 9.50 -7.70
C GLU A 159 -1.91 9.77 -9.18
N ILE A 160 -2.94 9.69 -10.01
CA ILE A 160 -2.90 10.02 -11.43
C ILE A 160 -3.95 11.08 -11.69
N VAL A 161 -3.54 12.25 -12.15
CA VAL A 161 -4.43 13.36 -12.50
C VAL A 161 -4.30 13.65 -13.98
N ALA A 162 -5.42 13.78 -14.69
CA ALA A 162 -5.45 14.24 -16.08
C ALA A 162 -6.21 15.56 -16.19
N SER A 163 -5.67 16.48 -16.97
CA SER A 163 -6.22 17.83 -17.21
C SER A 163 -6.20 18.18 -18.70
N GLN A 164 -7.13 19.04 -19.12
CA GLN A 164 -7.08 19.65 -20.45
C GLN A 164 -6.08 20.80 -20.41
N VAL A 165 -5.42 21.05 -21.55
CA VAL A 165 -4.68 22.29 -21.79
C VAL A 165 -5.67 23.43 -21.98
#